data_AF-A0A669PUR9-F1
#
_entry.id   AF-A0A669PUR9-F1
#
_cell.length_a   1.000
_cell.length_b   1.000
_cell.length_c   1.000
_cell.angle_alpha   90.00
_cell.angle_beta   90.00
_cell.angle_gamma   90.00
#
_symmetry.space_group_name_H-M   'P 1'
#
loop_
_entity.id
_entity.type
_entity.pdbx_description
1 polymer ?
#
loop_
_entity_poly.entity_id
_entity_poly.type
_entity_poly.pdbx_seq_one_letter_code
_entity_poly.pdbx_strand_id
1 'polypeptide(L)'
;MRTHLYLVLLAAGASAIPLQSNLAELQTWLQEIYQSVDMLVNSIFYFYSMNLRIETPVSSDDESCIKTLFEGTELLKNNPEMKRFSVFFQSFDKLRPSLTANLSREGECDTERKNVKRFIEKLRTFIRKLSRGAKE
;
A
#
# COMPACT_ATOMS: atom_id res chain seq x y z
N MET A 1 -4.78 -53.32 -33.18
CA MET A 1 -3.68 -52.38 -32.88
C MET A 1 -4.18 -51.35 -31.89
N ARG A 2 -3.54 -51.24 -30.72
CA ARG A 2 -3.85 -50.29 -29.64
C ARG A 2 -3.32 -48.90 -30.03
N THR A 3 -4.20 -47.90 -30.08
CA THR A 3 -3.78 -46.50 -30.07
C THR A 3 -3.98 -45.97 -28.65
N HIS A 4 -2.86 -45.69 -27.98
CA HIS A 4 -2.85 -45.12 -26.64
C HIS A 4 -3.22 -43.65 -26.70
N LEU A 5 -4.22 -43.27 -25.89
CA LEU A 5 -4.57 -41.89 -25.56
C LEU A 5 -3.36 -41.15 -24.98
N TYR A 6 -3.12 -39.94 -25.46
CA TYR A 6 -2.35 -38.92 -24.73
C TYR A 6 -3.21 -37.66 -24.62
N LEU A 7 -4.05 -37.63 -23.59
CA LEU A 7 -4.65 -36.40 -23.07
C LEU A 7 -3.59 -35.75 -22.19
N VAL A 8 -2.96 -34.69 -22.69
CA VAL A 8 -2.10 -33.83 -21.88
C VAL A 8 -3.02 -32.99 -20.98
N LEU A 9 -3.16 -33.43 -19.73
CA LEU A 9 -3.65 -32.62 -18.63
C LEU A 9 -2.61 -31.53 -18.35
N LEU A 10 -2.86 -30.31 -18.84
CA LEU A 10 -2.15 -29.14 -18.34
C LEU A 10 -2.65 -28.87 -16.92
N ALA A 11 -1.78 -29.20 -15.97
CA ALA A 11 -1.96 -29.02 -14.56
C ALA A 11 -2.32 -27.57 -14.21
N ALA A 12 -3.23 -27.43 -13.25
CA ALA A 12 -3.58 -26.17 -12.62
C ALA A 12 -2.32 -25.48 -12.06
N GLY A 13 -1.90 -24.40 -12.70
CA GLY A 13 -0.94 -23.46 -12.13
C GLY A 13 -1.70 -22.47 -11.26
N ALA A 14 -1.54 -22.60 -9.94
CA ALA A 14 -2.14 -21.72 -8.94
C ALA A 14 -1.87 -20.24 -9.27
N SER A 15 -2.93 -19.44 -9.26
CA SER A 15 -2.90 -17.99 -9.44
C SER A 15 -2.18 -17.30 -8.28
N ALA A 16 -0.84 -17.26 -8.31
CA ALA A 16 -0.03 -16.41 -7.43
C ALA A 16 0.19 -14.99 -8.01
N ILE A 17 -0.35 -14.72 -9.20
CA ILE A 17 -0.24 -13.44 -9.91
C ILE A 17 -1.07 -12.28 -9.30
N PRO A 18 -2.17 -12.43 -8.53
CA PRO A 18 -3.03 -11.29 -8.21
C PRO A 18 -2.44 -10.33 -7.16
N LEU A 19 -1.61 -10.77 -6.21
CA LEU A 19 -1.13 -9.88 -5.16
C LEU A 19 -0.01 -8.95 -5.67
N GLN A 20 0.97 -9.49 -6.40
CA GLN A 20 2.17 -8.75 -6.77
C GLN A 20 1.89 -7.66 -7.81
N SER A 21 0.99 -7.92 -8.78
CA SER A 21 0.53 -6.89 -9.73
C SER A 21 -0.18 -5.74 -9.01
N ASN A 22 -1.03 -6.05 -8.04
CA ASN A 22 -1.79 -5.05 -7.31
C ASN A 22 -0.89 -4.23 -6.36
N LEU A 23 0.14 -4.83 -5.76
CA LEU A 23 1.13 -4.08 -4.97
C LEU A 23 1.98 -3.15 -5.85
N ALA A 24 2.33 -3.56 -7.07
CA ALA A 24 3.02 -2.71 -8.03
C ALA A 24 2.15 -1.52 -8.46
N GLU A 25 0.86 -1.75 -8.70
CA GLU A 25 -0.10 -0.70 -8.99
C GLU A 25 -0.23 0.30 -7.83
N LEU A 26 -0.35 -0.18 -6.58
CA LEU A 26 -0.34 0.69 -5.40
C LEU A 26 0.93 1.53 -5.30
N GLN A 27 2.10 0.99 -5.65
CA GLN A 27 3.35 1.75 -5.64
C GLN A 27 3.34 2.89 -6.67
N THR A 28 2.77 2.66 -7.85
CA THR A 28 2.62 3.69 -8.88
C THR A 28 1.74 4.82 -8.38
N TRP A 29 0.57 4.50 -7.82
CA TRP A 29 -0.32 5.50 -7.26
C TRP A 29 0.31 6.29 -6.10
N LEU A 30 1.02 5.62 -5.20
CA LEU A 30 1.72 6.31 -4.13
C LEU A 30 2.86 7.20 -4.62
N GLN A 31 3.53 6.83 -5.71
CA GLN A 31 4.52 7.69 -6.35
C GLN A 31 3.86 8.97 -6.90
N GLU A 32 2.70 8.84 -7.53
CA GLU A 32 1.93 9.99 -8.02
C GLU A 32 1.51 10.90 -6.87
N ILE A 33 0.96 10.34 -5.78
CA ILE A 33 0.61 11.11 -4.57
C ILE A 33 1.86 11.83 -4.04
N TYR A 34 2.98 11.13 -3.90
CA TYR A 34 4.23 11.70 -3.39
C TYR A 34 4.72 12.88 -4.24
N GLN A 35 4.67 12.76 -5.57
CA GLN A 35 5.07 13.84 -6.48
C GLN A 35 4.09 15.02 -6.44
N SER A 36 2.80 14.74 -6.26
CA SER A 36 1.76 15.77 -6.23
C SER A 36 1.82 16.67 -4.99
N VAL A 37 2.42 16.17 -3.89
CA VAL A 37 2.55 16.91 -2.62
C VAL A 37 3.47 18.12 -2.73
N ASP A 38 4.49 18.05 -3.59
CA ASP A 38 5.41 19.16 -3.83
C ASP A 38 4.92 20.13 -4.92
N MET A 39 3.80 19.80 -5.58
CA MET A 39 3.34 20.55 -6.74
C MET A 39 2.53 21.77 -6.30
N LEU A 40 3.17 22.96 -6.32
CA LEU A 40 2.54 24.25 -5.98
C LEU A 40 1.37 24.65 -6.91
N VAL A 41 1.13 23.88 -7.97
CA VAL A 41 0.02 24.09 -8.92
C VAL A 41 -1.34 23.92 -8.25
N ASN A 42 -1.43 23.17 -7.15
CA ASN A 42 -2.60 23.14 -6.27
C ASN A 42 -2.20 23.58 -4.87
N SER A 43 -2.27 24.89 -4.61
CA SER A 43 -1.90 25.49 -3.33
C SER A 43 -2.70 24.93 -2.16
N ILE A 44 -3.99 24.63 -2.35
CA ILE A 44 -4.84 24.05 -1.30
C ILE A 44 -4.31 22.66 -0.91
N PHE A 45 -4.01 21.82 -1.91
CA PHE A 45 -3.43 20.50 -1.67
C PHE A 45 -2.05 20.59 -1.00
N TYR A 46 -1.22 21.56 -1.39
CA TYR A 46 0.07 21.81 -0.78
C TYR A 46 -0.06 22.25 0.70
N PHE A 47 -0.96 23.19 1.00
CA PHE A 47 -1.21 23.61 2.38
C PHE A 47 -1.74 22.45 3.22
N TYR A 48 -2.69 21.68 2.69
CA TYR A 48 -3.18 20.47 3.35
C TYR A 48 -2.03 19.49 3.64
N SER A 49 -1.21 19.17 2.64
CA SER A 49 -0.16 18.17 2.76
C SER A 49 0.93 18.55 3.77
N MET A 50 1.22 19.85 3.90
CA MET A 50 2.21 20.40 4.82
C MET A 50 1.70 20.52 6.27
N ASN A 51 0.40 20.79 6.45
CA ASN A 51 -0.18 21.05 7.77
C ASN A 51 -0.80 19.82 8.42
N LEU A 52 -1.37 18.89 7.64
CA LEU A 52 -1.92 17.67 8.20
C LEU A 52 -0.82 16.84 8.86
N ARG A 53 -1.08 16.43 10.11
CA ARG A 53 -0.16 15.60 10.90
C ARG A 53 -0.76 14.21 11.08
N ILE A 54 -0.01 13.21 10.66
CA ILE A 54 -0.40 11.81 10.67
C ILE A 54 0.58 11.05 11.56
N GLU A 55 0.05 10.20 12.44
CA GLU A 55 0.87 9.25 13.20
C GLU A 55 1.61 8.36 12.21
N THR A 56 2.93 8.42 12.24
CA THR A 56 3.80 7.74 11.29
C THR A 56 4.82 6.92 12.06
N PRO A 57 4.97 5.62 11.76
CA PRO A 57 5.97 4.78 12.42
C PRO A 57 7.38 5.37 12.32
N VAL A 58 8.08 5.43 13.46
CA VAL A 58 9.48 5.86 13.52
C VAL A 58 10.34 4.92 12.68
N SER A 59 10.22 3.62 12.97
CA SER A 59 10.85 2.56 12.19
C SER A 59 9.95 2.08 11.06
N SER A 60 10.55 1.82 9.89
CA SER A 60 9.86 1.14 8.78
C SER A 60 10.03 -0.38 8.84
N ASP A 61 10.83 -0.88 9.77
CA ASP A 61 11.18 -2.29 9.96
C ASP A 61 10.25 -3.00 10.93
N ASP A 62 9.39 -2.25 11.60
CA ASP A 62 8.47 -2.80 12.58
C ASP A 62 7.17 -3.25 11.92
N GLU A 63 7.04 -4.56 11.71
CA GLU A 63 5.81 -5.18 11.21
C GLU A 63 4.63 -5.00 12.17
N SER A 64 4.89 -4.61 13.43
CA SER A 64 3.83 -4.32 14.41
C SER A 64 3.10 -2.99 14.14
N CYS A 65 3.70 -2.08 13.35
CA CYS A 65 3.25 -0.71 13.13
C CYS A 65 2.20 -0.51 12.02
N ILE A 66 1.64 -1.60 11.49
CA ILE A 66 0.88 -1.56 10.25
C ILE A 66 -0.52 -0.99 10.45
N LYS A 67 -1.10 -1.24 11.62
CA LYS A 67 -2.37 -0.61 12.02
C LYS A 67 -2.28 0.92 11.93
N THR A 68 -1.20 1.51 12.44
CA THR A 68 -0.94 2.95 12.35
C THR A 68 -0.88 3.44 10.90
N LEU A 69 -0.21 2.70 10.01
CA LEU A 69 -0.18 3.04 8.58
C LEU A 69 -1.56 2.95 7.93
N PHE A 70 -2.39 1.99 8.32
CA PHE A 70 -3.74 1.85 7.77
C PHE A 70 -4.67 2.95 8.28
N GLU A 71 -4.59 3.29 9.56
CA GLU A 71 -5.32 4.41 10.16
C GLU A 71 -4.92 5.75 9.50
N GLY A 72 -3.62 5.98 9.28
CA GLY A 72 -3.15 7.16 8.56
C GLY A 72 -3.65 7.20 7.10
N THR A 73 -3.78 6.04 6.45
CA THR A 73 -4.31 5.94 5.09
C THR A 73 -5.81 6.24 5.06
N GLU A 74 -6.57 5.80 6.06
CA GLU A 74 -7.99 6.16 6.24
C GLU A 74 -8.18 7.65 6.48
N LEU A 75 -7.31 8.25 7.29
CA LEU A 75 -7.34 9.69 7.54
C LEU A 75 -7.12 10.47 6.23
N LEU A 76 -6.22 10.02 5.37
CA LEU A 76 -6.06 10.59 4.03
C LEU A 76 -7.30 10.38 3.16
N LYS A 77 -7.89 9.17 3.15
CA LYS A 77 -9.07 8.82 2.33
C LYS A 77 -10.25 9.74 2.59
N ASN A 78 -10.47 10.10 3.85
CA ASN A 78 -11.61 10.92 4.28
C ASN A 78 -11.44 12.42 3.98
N ASN A 79 -10.30 12.85 3.43
CA ASN A 79 -10.07 14.24 3.11
C ASN A 79 -10.53 14.62 1.68
N PRO A 80 -11.26 15.73 1.48
CA PRO A 80 -11.67 16.20 0.15
C PRO A 80 -10.51 16.39 -0.85
N GLU A 81 -9.35 16.86 -0.39
CA GLU A 81 -8.16 17.11 -1.21
C GLU A 81 -7.55 15.82 -1.77
N MET A 82 -7.85 14.69 -1.14
CA MET A 82 -7.38 13.38 -1.56
C MET A 82 -8.34 12.67 -2.53
N LYS A 83 -9.53 13.23 -2.83
CA LYS A 83 -10.53 12.60 -3.71
C LYS A 83 -10.00 12.25 -5.11
N ARG A 84 -9.07 13.05 -5.64
CA ARG A 84 -8.42 12.78 -6.93
C ARG A 84 -7.64 11.46 -6.95
N PHE A 85 -7.24 10.95 -5.79
CA PHE A 85 -6.58 9.65 -5.61
C PHE A 85 -7.57 8.56 -5.14
N SER A 86 -8.86 8.72 -5.36
CA SER A 86 -9.88 7.72 -4.96
C SER A 86 -9.58 6.31 -5.47
N VAL A 87 -9.02 6.17 -6.67
CA VAL A 87 -8.61 4.88 -7.24
C VAL A 87 -7.55 4.19 -6.38
N PHE A 88 -6.56 4.94 -5.88
CA PHE A 88 -5.57 4.41 -4.93
C PHE A 88 -6.25 3.82 -3.70
N PHE A 89 -7.15 4.57 -3.07
CA PHE A 89 -7.82 4.14 -1.85
C PHE A 89 -8.73 2.93 -2.08
N GLN A 90 -9.42 2.86 -3.21
CA GLN A 90 -10.21 1.68 -3.58
C GLN A 90 -9.34 0.45 -3.77
N SER A 91 -8.21 0.58 -4.47
CA SER A 91 -7.26 -0.53 -4.64
C SER A 91 -6.61 -0.94 -3.33
N PHE A 92 -6.32 0.03 -2.45
CA PHE A 92 -5.76 -0.23 -1.12
C PHE A 92 -6.75 -0.99 -0.24
N ASP A 93 -8.02 -0.57 -0.20
CA ASP A 93 -9.08 -1.22 0.57
C ASP A 93 -9.32 -2.67 0.11
N LYS A 94 -9.26 -2.94 -1.21
CA LYS A 94 -9.34 -4.30 -1.76
C LYS A 94 -8.19 -5.20 -1.30
N LEU A 95 -6.99 -4.63 -1.15
CA LEU A 95 -5.81 -5.37 -0.73
C LEU A 95 -5.65 -5.47 0.78
N ARG A 96 -6.29 -4.60 1.53
CA ARG A 96 -6.18 -4.51 2.99
C ARG A 96 -6.35 -5.86 3.70
N PRO A 97 -7.34 -6.73 3.39
CA PRO A 97 -7.47 -8.02 4.06
C PRO A 97 -6.26 -8.94 3.83
N SER A 98 -5.77 -9.00 2.58
CA SER A 98 -4.58 -9.80 2.23
C SER A 98 -3.32 -9.24 2.88
N LEU A 99 -3.22 -7.92 3.01
CA LEU A 99 -2.11 -7.28 3.72
C LEU A 99 -2.17 -7.63 5.20
N THR A 100 -3.33 -7.50 5.85
CA THR A 100 -3.52 -7.82 7.28
C THR A 100 -3.25 -9.30 7.60
N ALA A 101 -3.65 -10.22 6.72
CA ALA A 101 -3.48 -11.66 6.95
C ALA A 101 -2.01 -12.11 7.00
N ASN A 102 -1.09 -11.35 6.38
CA ASN A 102 0.34 -11.66 6.36
C ASN A 102 1.11 -11.05 7.55
N LEU A 103 0.43 -10.37 8.48
CA LEU A 103 1.09 -9.60 9.53
C LEU A 103 1.20 -10.40 10.81
N SER A 104 2.42 -10.67 11.22
CA SER A 104 2.72 -11.40 12.44
C SER A 104 2.76 -10.45 13.64
N ARG A 105 1.62 -10.37 14.34
CA ARG A 105 1.42 -9.73 15.67
C ARG A 105 1.44 -8.20 15.69
N GLU A 106 0.33 -7.64 16.17
CA GLU A 106 0.27 -6.26 16.67
C GLU A 106 1.10 -6.14 17.95
N GLY A 107 1.83 -5.03 18.08
CA GLY A 107 2.74 -4.71 19.17
C GLY A 107 2.79 -3.21 19.41
N GLU A 108 3.56 -2.77 20.40
CA GLU A 108 3.77 -1.34 20.63
C GLU A 108 4.52 -0.73 19.44
N CYS A 109 3.86 0.20 18.76
CA CYS A 109 4.42 0.92 17.64
C CYS A 109 4.81 2.33 18.10
N ASP A 110 6.11 2.63 18.05
CA ASP A 110 6.59 3.99 18.26
C ASP A 110 6.25 4.87 17.05
N THR A 111 5.53 5.96 17.29
CA THR A 111 5.06 6.88 16.25
C THR A 111 5.58 8.29 16.44
N GLU A 112 5.68 9.00 15.31
CA GLU A 112 5.93 10.43 15.26
C GLU A 112 4.88 11.11 14.37
N ARG A 113 4.51 12.35 14.74
CA ARG A 113 3.62 13.17 13.92
C ARG A 113 4.33 13.77 12.72
N LYS A 114 4.08 13.21 11.54
CA LYS A 114 4.67 13.66 10.28
C LYS A 114 3.64 14.24 9.32
N ASN A 115 4.12 15.00 8.35
CA ASN A 115 3.28 15.54 7.28
C ASN A 115 2.93 14.46 6.24
N VAL A 116 2.02 14.77 5.32
CA VAL A 116 1.53 13.82 4.32
C VAL A 116 2.68 13.25 3.49
N LYS A 117 3.64 14.08 3.08
CA LYS A 117 4.79 13.63 2.28
C LYS A 117 5.57 12.51 2.95
N ARG A 118 5.95 12.72 4.22
CA ARG A 118 6.73 11.78 5.01
C ARG A 118 5.94 10.52 5.35
N PHE A 119 4.65 10.67 5.62
CA PHE A 119 3.76 9.52 5.79
C PHE A 119 3.70 8.66 4.51
N ILE A 120 3.48 9.27 3.34
CA ILE A 120 3.44 8.57 2.05
C ILE A 120 4.78 7.89 1.74
N GLU A 121 5.92 8.53 2.04
CA GLU A 121 7.25 7.94 1.90
C GLU A 121 7.39 6.64 2.71
N LYS A 122 6.89 6.64 3.96
CA LYS A 122 6.88 5.46 4.83
C LYS A 122 5.94 4.38 4.32
N LEU A 123 4.72 4.74 3.91
CA LEU A 123 3.75 3.80 3.33
C LEU A 123 4.30 3.12 2.06
N ARG A 124 5.00 3.86 1.20
CA ARG A 124 5.69 3.30 0.02
C ARG A 124 6.75 2.28 0.40
N THR A 125 7.55 2.60 1.41
CA THR A 125 8.60 1.69 1.90
C THR A 125 8.00 0.41 2.46
N PHE A 126 6.91 0.53 3.21
CA PHE A 126 6.17 -0.61 3.73
C PHE A 126 5.63 -1.52 2.61
N ILE A 127 4.89 -0.97 1.64
CA ILE A 127 4.37 -1.75 0.50
C ILE A 127 5.50 -2.41 -0.29
N ARG A 128 6.65 -1.73 -0.47
CA ARG A 128 7.82 -2.30 -1.15
C ARG A 128 8.39 -3.51 -0.43
N LYS A 129 8.40 -3.50 0.90
CA LYS A 129 8.87 -4.64 1.70
C LYS A 129 7.94 -5.84 1.54
N LEU A 130 6.64 -5.61 1.61
CA LEU A 130 5.64 -6.66 1.34
C LEU A 130 5.81 -7.26 -0.05
N SER A 131 6.08 -6.44 -1.07
CA SER A 131 6.37 -6.94 -2.43
C SER A 131 7.66 -7.79 -2.53
N ARG A 132 8.60 -7.64 -1.59
CA ARG A 132 9.85 -8.42 -1.53
C ARG A 132 9.68 -9.70 -0.73
N GLY A 133 8.95 -9.65 0.39
CA GLY A 133 8.64 -10.83 1.21
C GLY A 133 7.69 -11.82 0.52
N ALA A 134 6.84 -11.36 -0.40
CA ALA A 134 5.99 -12.23 -1.23
C ALA A 134 6.75 -13.11 -2.26
N LYS A 135 8.10 -13.14 -2.23
CA LYS A 135 8.94 -13.98 -3.10
C LYS A 135 9.42 -15.27 -2.43
N GLU A 136 9.18 -15.44 -1.13
CA GLU A 136 9.61 -16.62 -0.35
C GLU A 136 8.46 -17.62 -0.16
#